data_AF-A0A6P0VY12-F1
#
_entry.id   AF-A0A6P0VY12-F1
#
_cell.length_a   1.000
_cell.length_b   1.000
_cell.length_c   1.000
_cell.angle_alpha   90.00
_cell.angle_beta   90.00
_cell.angle_gamma   90.00
#
_symmetry.space_group_name_H-M   'P 1'
#
loop_
_entity.id
_entity.type
_entity.pdbx_description
1 polymer ?
#
loop_
_entity_poly.entity_id
_entity_poly.type
_entity_poly.pdbx_seq_one_letter_code
_entity_poly.pdbx_strand_id
1 'polypeptide(L)'
;EEKYKPYYMHRTGHWLGLDVHDCGIYKQGENPFNLQPNHVVTVEPGIYIGPETKPVEGQPEIDKRWRGIGIRIEDDVLVTSSGNEVLTAGVPKLVADLER
;
A
#
# COMPACT_ATOMS: atom_id res chain seq x y z
N GLU A 1 3.61 -14.11 -14.52
CA GLU A 1 3.27 -12.71 -14.18
C GLU A 1 2.67 -12.67 -12.78
N GLU A 2 2.72 -11.53 -12.07
CA GLU A 2 2.06 -11.31 -10.77
C GLU A 2 2.35 -12.32 -9.62
N LYS A 3 3.55 -12.91 -9.58
CA LYS A 3 3.95 -13.85 -8.52
C LYS A 3 4.00 -13.24 -7.10
N TYR A 4 3.77 -11.94 -6.96
CA TYR A 4 3.71 -11.24 -5.69
C TYR A 4 2.32 -11.36 -5.01
N LYS A 5 1.25 -11.66 -5.77
CA LYS A 5 -0.15 -11.60 -5.28
C LYS A 5 -0.45 -12.44 -4.04
N PRO A 6 0.13 -13.63 -3.83
CA PRO A 6 -0.09 -14.38 -2.59
C PRO A 6 0.43 -13.68 -1.33
N TYR A 7 1.33 -12.71 -1.50
CA TYR A 7 1.91 -11.92 -0.41
C TYR A 7 1.32 -10.50 -0.36
N TYR A 8 0.83 -9.99 -1.49
CA TYR A 8 0.29 -8.64 -1.63
C TYR A 8 -0.92 -8.66 -2.56
N MET A 9 -2.10 -8.87 -1.98
CA MET A 9 -3.34 -9.19 -2.69
C MET A 9 -4.28 -7.98 -2.91
N HIS A 10 -3.91 -6.81 -2.39
CA HIS A 10 -4.73 -5.59 -2.48
C HIS A 10 -4.06 -4.53 -3.35
N ARG A 11 -4.73 -3.38 -3.52
CA ARG A 11 -4.20 -2.22 -4.25
C ARG A 11 -3.26 -1.42 -3.36
N THR A 12 -2.48 -0.55 -3.99
CA THR A 12 -1.52 0.35 -3.31
C THR A 12 -2.17 1.54 -2.61
N GLY A 13 -3.48 1.75 -2.79
CA GLY A 13 -4.21 2.88 -2.23
C GLY A 13 -5.58 3.10 -2.86
N HIS A 14 -6.29 4.06 -2.30
CA HIS A 14 -7.60 4.54 -2.74
C HIS A 14 -7.71 6.06 -2.53
N TRP A 15 -8.74 6.69 -3.12
CA TRP A 15 -9.09 8.08 -2.80
C TRP A 15 -9.51 8.19 -1.33
N LEU A 16 -9.22 9.35 -0.72
CA LEU A 16 -9.58 9.64 0.65
C LEU A 16 -10.22 11.04 0.73
N GLY A 17 -11.29 11.16 1.49
CA GLY A 17 -11.96 12.45 1.72
C GLY A 17 -13.06 12.33 2.75
N LEU A 18 -14.31 12.62 2.39
CA LEU A 18 -15.43 12.50 3.34
C LEU A 18 -15.70 11.03 3.72
N ASP A 19 -15.53 10.14 2.75
CA ASP A 19 -15.54 8.69 2.95
C ASP A 19 -14.11 8.15 3.00
N VAL A 20 -13.90 7.06 3.76
CA VAL A 20 -12.58 6.41 3.84
C VAL A 20 -12.13 5.91 2.47
N HIS A 21 -13.02 5.25 1.74
CA HIS A 21 -12.84 4.94 0.32
C HIS A 21 -13.67 5.94 -0.48
N ASP A 22 -13.09 7.10 -0.77
CA ASP A 22 -13.84 8.20 -1.35
C ASP A 22 -14.22 7.95 -2.81
N CYS A 23 -15.24 8.68 -3.25
CA CYS A 23 -15.69 8.71 -4.62
C CYS A 23 -14.59 9.26 -5.56
N GLY A 24 -14.68 8.90 -6.85
CA GLY A 24 -13.74 9.35 -7.86
C GLY A 24 -13.46 8.29 -8.92
N ILE A 25 -13.20 8.74 -10.14
CA ILE A 25 -12.92 7.85 -11.26
C ILE A 25 -11.44 7.43 -11.20
N TYR A 26 -11.18 6.13 -11.01
CA TYR A 26 -9.81 5.58 -11.02
C TYR A 26 -9.26 5.38 -12.43
N LYS A 27 -10.13 5.11 -13.41
CA LYS A 27 -9.78 4.87 -14.81
C LYS A 27 -10.90 5.36 -15.73
N GLN A 28 -10.53 5.91 -16.88
CA GLN A 28 -11.47 6.24 -17.94
C GLN A 28 -11.23 5.30 -19.14
N GLY A 29 -12.10 4.31 -19.29
CA GLY A 29 -11.83 3.17 -20.18
C GLY A 29 -10.64 2.37 -19.69
N GLU A 30 -9.64 2.17 -20.55
CA GLU A 30 -8.40 1.47 -20.20
C GLU A 30 -7.35 2.39 -19.54
N ASN A 31 -7.53 3.71 -19.63
CA ASN A 31 -6.53 4.69 -19.18
C ASN A 31 -6.65 4.96 -17.68
N PRO A 32 -5.54 4.83 -16.91
CA PRO A 32 -5.48 5.31 -15.54
C PRO A 32 -5.77 6.80 -15.44
N PHE A 33 -6.46 7.20 -14.38
CA PHE A 33 -6.63 8.61 -14.07
C PHE A 33 -5.29 9.20 -13.58
N ASN A 34 -4.86 10.33 -14.15
CA ASN A 34 -3.62 11.01 -13.75
C ASN A 34 -3.85 11.87 -12.51
N LEU A 35 -3.09 11.64 -11.43
CA LEU A 35 -3.13 12.45 -10.22
C LEU A 35 -2.96 13.95 -10.54
N GLN A 36 -3.80 14.79 -9.92
CA GLN A 36 -3.78 16.24 -10.07
C GLN A 36 -3.64 16.88 -8.69
N PRO A 37 -3.13 18.13 -8.59
CA PRO A 37 -3.08 18.85 -7.33
C PRO A 37 -4.46 18.90 -6.65
N ASN A 38 -4.45 18.77 -5.31
CA ASN A 38 -5.62 18.66 -4.42
C ASN A 38 -6.30 17.29 -4.36
N HIS A 39 -5.85 16.28 -5.11
CA HIS A 39 -6.28 14.91 -4.85
C HIS A 39 -5.64 14.37 -3.58
N VAL A 40 -6.40 13.62 -2.79
CA VAL A 40 -5.92 12.94 -1.59
C VAL A 40 -6.11 11.44 -1.78
N VAL A 41 -5.05 10.68 -1.52
CA VAL A 41 -5.01 9.22 -1.64
C VAL A 41 -4.29 8.59 -0.45
N THR A 42 -4.60 7.34 -0.17
CA THR A 42 -3.73 6.51 0.68
C THR A 42 -2.58 5.93 -0.13
N VAL A 43 -1.46 5.65 0.55
CA VAL A 43 -0.33 4.87 0.04
C VAL A 43 -0.03 3.77 1.04
N GLU A 44 -0.48 2.55 0.75
CA GLU A 44 -0.66 1.49 1.74
C GLU A 44 -0.02 0.13 1.38
N PRO A 45 1.27 0.06 1.01
CA PRO A 45 1.91 -1.22 0.67
C PRO A 45 1.90 -2.19 1.87
N GLY A 46 1.62 -3.46 1.59
CA GLY A 46 1.63 -4.53 2.60
C GLY A 46 2.22 -5.83 2.09
N ILE A 47 2.82 -6.60 2.99
CA ILE A 47 3.27 -7.98 2.75
C ILE A 47 2.71 -8.86 3.86
N TYR A 48 2.02 -9.93 3.45
CA TYR A 48 1.38 -10.88 4.33
C TYR A 48 1.83 -12.30 3.99
N ILE A 49 2.56 -12.91 4.92
CA ILE A 49 3.00 -14.30 4.84
C ILE A 49 2.20 -15.07 5.89
N GLY A 50 1.01 -15.52 5.50
CA GLY A 50 0.16 -16.33 6.36
C GLY A 50 0.81 -17.67 6.74
N PRO A 51 0.33 -18.34 7.79
CA PRO A 51 0.85 -19.65 8.21
C PRO A 51 0.85 -20.66 7.07
N GLU A 52 -0.17 -20.61 6.20
CA GLU A 52 -0.39 -21.55 5.10
C GLU A 52 -0.04 -20.98 3.71
N THR A 53 0.59 -19.80 3.62
CA THR A 53 0.96 -19.22 2.32
C THR A 53 1.88 -20.17 1.55
N LYS A 54 1.56 -20.46 0.29
CA LYS A 54 2.39 -21.33 -0.55
C LYS A 54 3.29 -20.48 -1.45
N PRO A 55 4.56 -20.86 -1.64
CA PRO A 55 5.39 -20.21 -2.63
C PRO A 55 4.78 -20.38 -4.02
N VAL A 56 4.90 -19.35 -4.85
CA VAL A 56 4.49 -19.43 -6.25
C VAL A 56 5.48 -20.30 -7.03
N GLU A 57 5.01 -21.01 -8.06
CA GLU A 57 5.85 -21.84 -8.91
C GLU A 57 7.16 -21.14 -9.32
N GLY A 58 8.28 -21.81 -9.09
CA GLY A 58 9.63 -21.29 -9.36
C GLY A 58 10.16 -20.29 -8.32
N GLN A 59 9.50 -20.11 -7.18
CA GLN A 59 10.05 -19.41 -6.01
C GLN A 59 10.55 -20.42 -4.95
N PRO A 60 11.53 -20.03 -4.11
CA PRO A 60 11.99 -20.88 -3.01
C PRO A 60 10.89 -21.08 -1.97
N GLU A 61 11.03 -22.15 -1.19
CA GLU A 61 10.19 -22.36 0.00
C GLU A 61 10.31 -21.20 0.98
N ILE A 62 9.18 -20.88 1.62
CA ILE A 62 9.10 -19.80 2.61
C ILE A 62 9.64 -20.33 3.94
N ASP A 63 10.75 -19.75 4.40
CA ASP A 63 11.35 -20.04 5.70
C ASP A 63 10.33 -19.86 6.84
N LYS A 64 10.37 -20.78 7.82
CA LYS A 64 9.49 -20.76 9.01
C LYS A 64 9.54 -19.43 9.76
N ARG A 65 10.69 -18.74 9.78
CA ARG A 65 10.85 -17.45 10.46
C ARG A 65 9.97 -16.34 9.91
N TRP A 66 9.50 -16.48 8.67
CA TRP A 66 8.65 -15.49 8.00
C TRP A 66 7.15 -15.82 8.10
N ARG A 67 6.79 -17.03 8.52
CA ARG A 67 5.40 -17.49 8.59
C ARG A 67 4.65 -16.78 9.72
N GLY A 68 3.43 -16.34 9.42
CA GLY A 68 2.56 -15.64 10.36
C GLY A 68 2.83 -14.13 10.46
N ILE A 69 3.72 -13.57 9.64
CA ILE A 69 4.04 -12.14 9.65
C ILE A 69 3.18 -11.42 8.60
N GLY A 70 2.48 -10.38 9.03
CA GLY A 70 1.77 -9.44 8.17
C GLY A 70 2.10 -8.01 8.57
N ILE A 71 2.57 -7.22 7.62
CA ILE A 71 2.96 -5.83 7.86
C ILE A 71 2.38 -4.97 6.73
N ARG A 72 1.73 -3.87 7.12
CA ARG A 72 1.32 -2.77 6.24
C ARG A 72 1.71 -1.46 6.92
N ILE A 73 2.27 -0.55 6.15
CA ILE A 73 2.56 0.83 6.57
C ILE A 73 1.82 1.72 5.57
N GLU A 74 1.03 2.64 6.08
CA GLU A 74 0.09 3.43 5.29
C GLU A 74 0.17 4.90 5.67
N ASP A 75 0.19 5.76 4.65
CA ASP A 75 0.12 7.20 4.81
C ASP A 75 -0.97 7.79 3.92
N ASP A 76 -1.63 8.83 4.43
CA ASP A 76 -2.48 9.74 3.66
C ASP A 76 -1.63 10.82 2.97
N VAL A 77 -1.83 10.99 1.66
CA VAL A 77 -0.99 11.82 0.80
C VAL A 77 -1.85 12.79 -0.01
N LEU A 78 -1.55 14.09 0.14
CA LEU A 78 -2.09 15.17 -0.68
C LEU A 78 -1.18 15.40 -1.89
N VAL A 79 -1.73 15.36 -3.09
CA VAL A 79 -1.00 15.73 -4.32
C VAL A 79 -0.90 17.26 -4.41
N THR A 80 0.29 17.77 -4.68
CA THR A 80 0.56 19.20 -4.85
C THR A 80 1.00 19.50 -6.29
N SER A 81 1.12 20.78 -6.66
CA SER A 81 1.56 21.19 -8.01
C SER A 81 2.97 20.73 -8.38
N SER A 82 3.81 20.39 -7.41
CA SER A 82 5.21 20.00 -7.61
C SER A 82 5.56 18.63 -7.03
N GLY A 83 4.58 17.89 -6.49
CA GLY A 83 4.82 16.61 -5.82
C GLY A 83 3.67 16.22 -4.90
N ASN A 84 3.98 16.01 -3.63
CA ASN A 84 3.01 15.62 -2.61
C ASN A 84 3.37 16.13 -1.21
N GLU A 85 2.39 16.10 -0.32
CA GLU A 85 2.52 16.32 1.11
C GLU A 85 1.96 15.09 1.86
N VAL A 86 2.70 14.61 2.86
CA VAL A 86 2.32 13.46 3.68
C VAL A 86 1.62 13.95 4.93
N LEU A 87 0.29 13.79 4.99
CA LEU A 87 -0.57 14.35 6.04
C LEU A 87 -0.44 13.60 7.37
N THR A 88 0.01 12.35 7.31
CA THR A 88 0.15 11.42 8.45
C THR A 88 1.58 11.29 8.96
N ALA A 89 2.50 12.15 8.48
CA ALA A 89 3.92 12.13 8.84
C ALA A 89 4.21 12.34 10.34
N GLY A 90 3.22 12.74 11.13
CA GLY A 90 3.34 12.90 12.59
C GLY A 90 3.54 11.59 13.36
N VAL A 91 3.22 10.44 12.77
CA VAL A 91 3.45 9.13 13.39
C VAL A 91 4.75 8.52 12.84
N PRO A 92 5.71 8.14 13.70
CA PRO A 92 6.96 7.53 13.24
C PRO A 92 6.70 6.14 12.63
N LYS A 93 7.50 5.80 11.60
CA LYS A 93 7.42 4.51 10.89
C LYS A 93 8.78 3.85 10.66
N LEU A 94 9.87 4.52 11.03
CA LEU A 94 11.20 3.90 11.05
C LEU A 94 11.33 3.06 12.32
N VAL A 95 11.92 1.86 12.18
CA VAL A 95 12.16 0.95 13.30
C VAL A 95 12.86 1.65 14.47
N ALA A 96 13.91 2.42 14.19
CA ALA A 96 14.68 3.14 15.21
C ALA A 96 13.92 4.27 15.92
N ASP A 97 12.79 4.74 15.37
CA ASP A 97 11.91 5.71 16.02
C ASP A 97 10.81 5.00 16.82
N LEU A 98 10.41 3.79 16.39
CA LEU A 98 9.40 2.96 17.06
C LEU A 98 9.94 2.25 18.31
N GLU A 99 11.21 1.87 18.32
CA GLU A 99 11.84 1.09 19.42
C GLU A 99 12.46 1.96 20.53
N ARG A 100 12.15 3.26 20.58
CA ARG A 100 12.67 4.18 21.60
C ARG A 100 11.89 4.15 22.91
#